data_AF-A0A9D8M7T2-F1
#
_entry.id   AF-A0A9D8M7T2-F1
#
_cell.length_a   1.000
_cell.length_b   1.000
_cell.length_c   1.000
_cell.angle_alpha   90.00
_cell.angle_beta   90.00
_cell.angle_gamma   90.00
#
_symmetry.space_group_name_H-M   'P 1'
#
loop_
_entity.id
_entity.type
_entity.pdbx_description
1 polymer ?
#
loop_
_entity_poly.entity_id
_entity_poly.type
_entity_poly.pdbx_seq_one_letter_code
_entity_poly.pdbx_strand_id
1 'polypeptide(L)'
;TYSFAIIPWGPLGGGLLTGKYERGAEAPADSRFAASDANLQRRFTDRVHDVVDGLRPLASGKGCTLSQLALAWCLHQPGVTSPIIGPRTLDQLVDNLGAVDVEITAQDRACVDELVPPGGMVAPFYESAFGPQPHRW
;
A
#
# COMPACT_ATOMS: atom_id res chain seq x y z
N THR A 1 -24.29 5.57 -9.67
CA THR A 1 -23.46 4.42 -9.26
C THR A 1 -24.25 3.15 -9.53
N TYR A 2 -23.65 2.14 -10.17
CA TYR A 2 -24.33 0.89 -10.57
C TYR A 2 -24.61 -0.07 -9.38
N SER A 3 -24.81 0.45 -8.16
CA SER A 3 -25.03 -0.35 -6.94
C SER A 3 -23.98 -1.43 -6.64
N PHE A 4 -22.72 -1.22 -7.06
CA PHE A 4 -21.60 -2.08 -6.70
C PHE A 4 -20.74 -1.43 -5.61
N ALA A 5 -20.23 -2.27 -4.70
CA ALA A 5 -19.22 -1.87 -3.71
C ALA A 5 -17.84 -2.32 -4.19
N ILE A 6 -16.84 -1.44 -4.05
CA ILE A 6 -15.45 -1.76 -4.36
C ILE A 6 -14.68 -1.85 -3.05
N ILE A 7 -14.04 -2.99 -2.83
CA ILE A 7 -13.27 -3.27 -1.64
C ILE A 7 -11.85 -3.67 -2.07
N PRO A 8 -10.91 -2.70 -2.19
CA PRO A 8 -9.55 -2.97 -2.65
C PRO A 8 -8.81 -3.91 -1.71
N TRP A 9 -8.18 -4.93 -2.30
CA TRP A 9 -7.28 -5.83 -1.59
C TRP A 9 -5.83 -5.32 -1.65
N GLY A 10 -5.08 -5.54 -0.57
CA GLY A 10 -3.66 -5.21 -0.49
C GLY A 10 -3.31 -3.72 -0.59
N PRO A 11 -4.07 -2.78 0.01
CA PRO A 11 -3.85 -1.34 -0.13
C PRO A 11 -2.49 -0.87 0.39
N LEU A 12 -1.81 -1.66 1.24
CA LEU A 12 -0.47 -1.37 1.76
C LEU A 12 0.66 -2.04 0.97
N GLY A 13 0.38 -2.67 -0.18
CA GLY A 13 1.41 -3.30 -1.01
C GLY A 13 2.18 -4.42 -0.31
N GLY A 14 1.53 -5.17 0.59
CA GLY A 14 2.20 -6.17 1.44
C GLY A 14 3.03 -5.60 2.59
N GLY A 15 2.89 -4.31 2.88
CA GLY A 15 3.60 -3.58 3.94
C GLY A 15 4.65 -2.60 3.41
N LEU A 16 4.87 -2.53 2.08
CA LEU A 16 5.77 -1.57 1.45
C LEU A 16 5.42 -0.13 1.84
N LEU A 17 4.13 0.19 1.82
CA LEU A 17 3.62 1.52 2.16
C LEU A 17 3.54 1.81 3.66
N THR A 18 4.11 0.96 4.53
CA THR A 18 4.30 1.33 5.95
C THR A 18 5.68 1.93 6.20
N GLY A 19 6.56 1.92 5.20
CA GLY A 19 7.91 2.47 5.32
C GLY A 19 8.87 1.64 6.17
N LYS A 20 8.49 0.42 6.57
CA LYS A 20 9.31 -0.47 7.41
C LYS A 20 10.41 -1.24 6.65
N TYR A 21 10.39 -1.15 5.32
CA TYR A 21 11.37 -1.80 4.45
C TYR A 21 12.33 -0.74 3.93
N GLU A 22 13.55 -0.74 4.46
CA GLU A 22 14.60 0.20 4.07
C GLU A 22 15.39 -0.30 2.86
N ARG A 23 15.89 0.64 2.06
CA ARG A 23 16.67 0.32 0.85
C ARG A 23 17.99 -0.35 1.25
N GLY A 24 18.27 -1.52 0.68
CA GLY A 24 19.51 -2.25 0.92
C GLY A 24 19.62 -2.90 2.31
N ALA A 25 18.57 -2.82 3.13
CA ALA A 25 18.49 -3.51 4.42
C ALA A 25 17.76 -4.85 4.29
N GLU A 26 18.06 -5.78 5.19
CA GLU A 26 17.25 -6.98 5.31
C GLU A 26 15.83 -6.65 5.79
N ALA A 27 14.83 -7.35 5.24
CA ALA A 27 13.47 -7.23 5.70
C ALA A 27 13.35 -7.63 7.19
N PRO A 28 12.53 -6.92 8.00
CA PRO A 28 12.33 -7.31 9.40
C PRO A 28 11.86 -8.76 9.51
N ALA A 29 12.43 -9.53 10.45
CA ALA A 29 12.30 -10.99 10.52
C ALA A 29 10.85 -11.50 10.67
N ASP A 30 9.97 -10.71 11.30
CA ASP A 30 8.55 -11.02 11.52
C ASP A 30 7.65 -10.56 10.35
N SER A 31 8.25 -9.99 9.30
CA SER A 31 7.54 -9.33 8.21
C SER A 31 7.19 -10.29 7.06
N ARG A 32 6.26 -9.88 6.20
CA ARG A 32 5.82 -10.69 5.05
C ARG A 32 6.96 -11.05 4.10
N PHE A 33 7.93 -10.15 3.96
CA PHE A 33 9.06 -10.28 3.04
C PHE A 33 10.33 -10.79 3.73
N ALA A 34 10.24 -11.27 4.98
CA ALA A 34 11.36 -12.01 5.61
C ALA A 34 11.58 -13.38 4.95
N ALA A 35 10.51 -13.97 4.39
CA ALA A 35 10.60 -15.21 3.65
C ALA A 35 11.40 -15.00 2.35
N SER A 36 12.26 -15.97 2.02
CA SER A 36 13.06 -16.04 0.79
C SER A 36 12.23 -16.40 -0.45
N ASP A 37 11.01 -15.87 -0.56
CA ASP A 37 10.19 -16.00 -1.75
C ASP A 37 10.65 -15.01 -2.82
N ALA A 38 11.29 -15.52 -3.86
CA ALA A 38 11.84 -14.72 -4.94
C ALA A 38 10.77 -13.86 -5.66
N ASN A 39 9.51 -14.29 -5.74
CA ASN A 39 8.44 -13.51 -6.36
C ASN A 39 8.02 -12.33 -5.49
N LEU A 40 8.07 -12.50 -4.17
CA LEU A 40 7.86 -11.40 -3.24
C LEU A 40 9.03 -10.40 -3.31
N GLN A 41 10.28 -10.87 -3.36
CA GLN A 41 11.44 -9.99 -3.41
C GLN A 41 11.53 -9.12 -4.67
N ARG A 42 11.00 -9.60 -5.82
CA ARG A 42 10.89 -8.79 -7.07
C ARG A 42 10.10 -7.49 -6.92
N ARG A 43 9.33 -7.34 -5.83
CA ARG A 43 8.57 -6.13 -5.53
C ARG A 43 9.43 -5.02 -4.93
N PHE A 44 10.62 -5.32 -4.44
CA PHE A 44 11.59 -4.31 -3.96
C PHE A 44 12.41 -3.79 -5.14
N THR A 45 11.80 -2.92 -5.93
CA THR A 45 12.53 -2.17 -6.97
C THR A 45 12.97 -0.83 -6.41
N ASP A 46 14.04 -0.26 -6.96
CA ASP A 46 14.45 1.11 -6.60
C ASP A 46 13.30 2.09 -6.76
N ARG A 47 12.48 1.90 -7.80
CA ARG A 47 11.32 2.74 -8.07
C ARG A 47 10.25 2.65 -6.99
N VAL A 48 10.02 1.48 -6.39
CA VAL A 48 9.11 1.35 -5.22
C VAL A 48 9.65 2.15 -4.05
N HIS A 49 10.95 2.03 -3.77
CA HIS A 49 11.57 2.80 -2.70
C HIS A 49 11.49 4.31 -2.97
N ASP A 50 11.70 4.77 -4.21
CA ASP A 50 11.58 6.19 -4.58
C ASP A 50 10.16 6.73 -4.30
N VAL A 51 9.11 5.94 -4.59
CA VAL A 51 7.73 6.31 -4.24
C VAL A 51 7.56 6.38 -2.72
N VAL A 52 7.97 5.33 -2.01
CA VAL A 52 7.83 5.25 -0.54
C VAL A 52 8.52 6.46 0.11
N ASP A 53 9.75 6.77 -0.31
CA ASP A 53 10.54 7.89 0.20
C ASP A 53 9.90 9.24 -0.17
N GLY A 54 9.37 9.38 -1.39
CA GLY A 54 8.65 10.58 -1.82
C GLY A 54 7.34 10.83 -1.06
N LEU A 55 6.69 9.77 -0.55
CA LEU A 55 5.45 9.90 0.24
C LEU A 55 5.72 10.21 1.72
N ARG A 56 6.92 9.97 2.25
CA ARG A 56 7.23 10.23 3.68
C ARG A 56 7.07 11.71 4.07
N PRO A 57 7.56 12.70 3.30
CA PRO A 57 7.33 14.12 3.60
C PRO A 57 5.85 14.47 3.64
N LEU A 58 5.05 13.88 2.73
CA LEU A 58 3.60 14.10 2.69
C LEU A 58 2.92 13.57 3.95
N ALA A 59 3.24 12.34 4.38
CA ALA A 59 2.70 11.76 5.61
C ALA A 59 3.10 12.60 6.84
N SER A 60 4.38 13.01 6.91
CA SER A 60 4.90 13.85 7.99
C SER A 60 4.24 15.22 8.05
N GLY A 61 4.05 15.88 6.90
CA GLY A 61 3.37 17.18 6.83
C GLY A 61 1.91 17.14 7.29
N LYS A 62 1.27 15.96 7.20
CA LYS A 62 -0.08 15.71 7.68
C LYS A 62 -0.15 15.15 9.11
N GLY A 63 1.01 14.92 9.74
CA GLY A 63 1.07 14.36 11.09
C GLY A 63 0.54 12.93 11.21
N CYS A 64 0.61 12.14 10.13
CA CYS A 64 0.13 10.76 10.10
C CYS A 64 1.25 9.77 9.72
N THR A 65 1.03 8.49 9.98
CA THR A 65 1.95 7.44 9.53
C THR A 65 1.79 7.18 8.04
N LEU A 66 2.82 6.58 7.42
CA LEU A 66 2.75 6.27 5.99
C LEU A 66 1.64 5.25 5.66
N SER A 67 1.39 4.30 6.57
CA SER A 67 0.25 3.38 6.52
C SER A 67 -1.07 4.14 6.51
N GLN A 68 -1.25 5.10 7.42
CA GLN A 68 -2.45 5.94 7.48
C GLN A 68 -2.64 6.74 6.20
N LEU A 69 -1.60 7.40 5.69
CA LEU A 69 -1.67 8.16 4.43
C LEU A 69 -2.09 7.26 3.25
N ALA A 70 -1.48 6.08 3.11
CA ALA A 70 -1.77 5.16 2.02
C ALA A 70 -3.21 4.62 2.08
N LEU A 71 -3.68 4.25 3.27
CA LEU A 71 -5.05 3.79 3.49
C LEU A 71 -6.07 4.91 3.26
N ALA A 72 -5.79 6.12 3.75
CA ALA A 72 -6.63 7.28 3.54
C ALA A 72 -6.72 7.65 2.06
N TRP A 73 -5.60 7.64 1.33
CA TRP A 73 -5.59 7.87 -0.11
C TRP A 73 -6.45 6.85 -0.85
N CYS A 74 -6.38 5.57 -0.49
CA CYS A 74 -7.18 4.50 -1.08
C CYS A 74 -8.67 4.65 -0.76
N LEU A 75 -9.00 4.93 0.51
CA LEU A 75 -10.37 5.16 0.99
C LEU A 75 -11.04 6.32 0.26
N HIS A 76 -10.30 7.38 -0.06
CA HIS A 76 -10.81 8.57 -0.73
C HIS A 76 -10.77 8.48 -2.27
N GLN A 77 -10.53 7.31 -2.87
CA GLN A 77 -10.65 7.14 -4.32
C GLN A 77 -12.12 7.03 -4.75
N PRO A 78 -12.51 7.64 -5.89
CA PRO A 78 -13.86 7.50 -6.41
C PRO A 78 -14.28 6.04 -6.57
N GLY A 79 -15.42 5.67 -5.97
CA GLY A 79 -16.00 4.33 -6.06
C GLY A 79 -15.50 3.32 -5.03
N VAL A 80 -14.41 3.60 -4.30
CA VAL A 80 -13.97 2.74 -3.19
C VAL A 80 -14.94 2.86 -2.02
N THR A 81 -15.45 1.73 -1.55
CA THR A 81 -16.34 1.65 -0.39
C THR A 81 -15.54 1.48 0.90
N SER A 82 -14.55 0.59 0.90
CA SER A 82 -13.65 0.38 2.04
C SER A 82 -12.41 -0.40 1.61
N PRO A 83 -11.19 0.02 1.97
CA PRO A 83 -9.99 -0.79 1.77
C PRO A 83 -9.92 -1.96 2.78
N ILE A 84 -9.51 -3.16 2.33
CA ILE A 84 -9.22 -4.29 3.25
C ILE A 84 -7.88 -4.07 3.93
N ILE A 85 -7.89 -3.90 5.24
CA ILE A 85 -6.67 -3.90 6.06
C ILE A 85 -6.37 -5.30 6.60
N GLY A 86 -5.07 -5.61 6.75
CA GLY A 86 -4.60 -6.90 7.26
C GLY A 86 -3.53 -6.77 8.33
N PRO A 87 -3.82 -6.15 9.48
CA PRO A 87 -2.89 -6.06 10.61
C PRO A 87 -2.66 -7.44 11.25
N ARG A 88 -1.43 -7.69 11.72
CA ARG A 88 -1.05 -8.89 12.51
C ARG A 88 -1.01 -8.62 14.01
N THR A 89 -1.00 -7.36 14.42
CA THR A 89 -0.96 -6.94 15.82
C THR A 89 -2.03 -5.89 16.10
N LEU A 90 -2.37 -5.72 17.37
CA LEU A 90 -3.32 -4.69 17.79
C LEU A 90 -2.80 -3.28 17.46
N ASP A 91 -1.52 -3.02 17.65
CA ASP A 91 -0.91 -1.72 17.35
C ASP A 91 -1.03 -1.37 15.87
N GLN A 92 -0.85 -2.35 14.97
CA GLN A 92 -1.08 -2.15 13.53
C GLN A 92 -2.55 -1.87 13.21
N LEU A 93 -3.48 -2.51 13.93
CA LEU A 93 -4.91 -2.23 13.76
C LEU A 93 -5.22 -0.80 14.19
N VAL A 94 -4.78 -0.41 15.39
CA VAL A 94 -5.01 0.93 15.94
C VAL A 94 -4.38 2.01 15.05
N ASP A 95 -3.15 1.82 14.59
CA ASP A 95 -2.49 2.72 13.63
C ASP A 95 -3.31 2.84 12.34
N ASN A 96 -3.66 1.72 11.71
CA ASN A 96 -4.41 1.72 10.46
C ASN A 96 -5.78 2.40 10.57
N LEU A 97 -6.44 2.30 11.73
CA LEU A 97 -7.73 2.96 11.97
C LEU A 97 -7.63 4.48 11.95
N GLY A 98 -6.48 5.06 12.33
CA GLY A 98 -6.25 6.51 12.24
C GLY A 98 -6.29 7.05 10.80
N ALA A 99 -6.29 6.20 9.78
CA ALA A 99 -6.47 6.60 8.39
C ALA A 99 -7.82 7.31 8.13
N VAL A 100 -8.85 7.05 8.95
CA VAL A 100 -10.17 7.68 8.78
C VAL A 100 -10.16 9.17 9.11
N ASP A 101 -9.17 9.63 9.90
CA ASP A 101 -9.01 11.02 10.31
C ASP A 101 -8.06 11.81 9.39
N VAL A 102 -7.46 11.15 8.39
CA VAL A 102 -6.55 11.78 7.44
C VAL A 102 -7.33 12.31 6.23
N GLU A 103 -7.46 13.62 6.14
CA GLU A 103 -8.06 14.29 4.98
C GLU A 103 -7.12 14.26 3.77
N ILE A 104 -7.60 13.88 2.58
CA ILE A 104 -6.80 13.87 1.34
C ILE A 104 -7.22 15.02 0.42
N THR A 105 -6.36 16.03 0.31
CA THR A 105 -6.61 17.25 -0.48
C THR A 105 -6.31 17.04 -1.97
N ALA A 106 -6.70 18.01 -2.81
CA ALA A 106 -6.35 18.01 -4.23
C ALA A 106 -4.82 18.10 -4.46
N GLN A 107 -4.12 18.85 -3.60
CA GLN A 107 -2.66 18.95 -3.65
C GLN A 107 -1.99 17.63 -3.27
N ASP A 108 -2.52 16.92 -2.27
CA ASP A 108 -2.01 15.60 -1.89
C ASP A 108 -2.11 14.62 -3.07
N ARG A 109 -3.24 14.65 -3.79
CA ARG A 109 -3.44 13.84 -5.01
C ARG A 109 -2.44 14.19 -6.11
N ALA A 110 -2.24 15.48 -6.38
CA ALA A 110 -1.27 15.92 -7.38
C ALA A 110 0.16 15.46 -7.03
N CYS A 111 0.55 15.53 -5.76
CA CYS A 111 1.85 15.03 -5.29
C CYS A 111 1.98 13.51 -5.49
N VAL A 112 0.93 12.74 -5.20
CA VAL A 112 0.92 11.29 -5.49
C VAL A 112 0.99 11.03 -6.99
N ASP A 113 0.28 11.79 -7.82
CA ASP A 113 0.27 11.63 -9.29
C ASP A 113 1.64 11.98 -9.92
N GLU A 114 2.39 12.92 -9.36
CA GLU A 114 3.78 13.18 -9.76
C GLU A 114 4.70 12.00 -9.45
N LEU A 115 4.50 11.36 -8.28
CA LEU A 115 5.25 10.18 -7.88
C LEU A 115 4.81 8.92 -8.64
N VAL A 116 3.55 8.78 -9.02
CA VAL A 116 2.99 7.65 -9.75
C VAL A 116 1.87 8.18 -10.67
N PRO A 117 2.17 8.44 -11.95
CA PRO A 117 1.17 8.98 -12.88
C PRO A 117 -0.07 8.09 -12.98
N PRO A 118 -1.27 8.69 -13.13
CA PRO A 118 -2.52 7.94 -13.30
C PRO A 118 -2.41 6.89 -14.42
N GLY A 119 -2.87 5.67 -14.13
CA GLY A 119 -2.76 4.52 -15.04
C GLY A 119 -1.39 3.81 -15.01
N GLY A 120 -0.42 4.35 -14.28
CA GLY A 120 0.87 3.71 -14.03
C GLY A 120 0.82 2.67 -12.92
N MET A 121 1.84 1.81 -12.89
CA MET A 121 2.09 0.87 -11.79
C MET A 121 3.59 0.77 -11.54
N VAL A 122 3.97 0.73 -10.26
CA VAL A 122 5.38 0.71 -9.85
C VAL A 122 5.84 -0.66 -9.38
N ALA A 123 5.00 -1.35 -8.58
CA ALA A 123 5.28 -2.71 -8.14
C ALA A 123 4.66 -3.73 -9.13
N PRO A 124 5.42 -4.75 -9.58
CA PRO A 124 4.89 -5.83 -10.41
C PRO A 124 4.02 -6.78 -9.57
N PHE A 125 2.79 -6.36 -9.27
CA PHE A 125 1.89 -7.13 -8.41
C PHE A 125 1.20 -8.29 -9.14
N TYR A 126 0.99 -8.14 -10.46
CA TYR A 126 0.23 -9.09 -11.29
C TYR A 126 1.08 -10.15 -11.99
N GLU A 127 2.40 -10.20 -11.78
CA GLU A 127 3.25 -11.34 -12.20
C GLU A 127 3.09 -12.56 -11.26
N SER A 128 1.86 -12.82 -10.82
CA SER A 128 1.57 -13.91 -9.91
C SER A 128 1.28 -15.17 -10.70
N ALA A 129 2.14 -16.17 -10.54
CA ALA A 129 1.90 -17.55 -10.99
C ALA A 129 0.84 -18.22 -10.08
N PHE A 130 -0.36 -17.64 -9.96
CA PHE A 130 -1.44 -18.28 -9.21
C PHE A 130 -1.88 -19.62 -9.83
N GLY A 131 -1.44 -19.91 -11.06
CA GLY A 131 -1.83 -21.08 -11.81
C GLY A 131 -3.34 -21.14 -12.02
N PRO A 132 -3.85 -22.05 -12.85
CA PRO A 132 -5.25 -22.44 -12.75
C PRO A 132 -5.47 -23.02 -11.34
N GLN A 133 -6.52 -22.56 -10.64
CA GLN A 133 -6.99 -23.21 -9.41
C GLN A 133 -7.13 -24.72 -9.67
N PRO A 134 -6.47 -25.60 -8.89
CA PRO A 134 -6.52 -27.04 -9.12
C PRO A 134 -7.91 -27.63 -8.81
N HIS A 135 -8.72 -26.88 -8.07
CA HIS A 135 -10.09 -27.24 -7.73
C HIS A 135 -11.06 -26.41 -8.57
N ARG A 136 -11.94 -27.10 -9.29
CA ARG A 136 -13.19 -26.50 -9.75
C ARG A 136 -14.12 -26.49 -8.55
N TRP A 137 -14.48 -25.31 -8.05
CA TRP A 137 -15.77 -25.16 -7.41
C TRP A 137 -16.85 -25.18 -8.48
#